data_AF-A0A0W8FFT0-F1
#
_entry.id   AF-A0A0W8FFT0-F1
#
_cell.length_a   1.000
_cell.length_b   1.000
_cell.length_c   1.000
_cell.angle_alpha   90.00
_cell.angle_beta   90.00
_cell.angle_gamma   90.00
#
_symmetry.space_group_name_H-M   'P 1'
#
loop_
_entity.id
_entity.type
_entity.pdbx_description
1 polymer ?
#
loop_
_entity_poly.entity_id
_entity_poly.type
_entity_poly.pdbx_seq_one_letter_code
_entity_poly.pdbx_strand_id
1 'polypeptide(L)' 'MKLPDAVIAATALTHECALVTRNGRDFSGICALEIVNPFVCE' A
#
# COMPACT_ATOMS: atom_id res chain seq x y z
N MET A 1 1.21 8.19 -8.03
CA MET A 1 0.63 6.84 -8.21
C MET A 1 0.54 6.52 -9.70
N LYS A 2 1.16 5.42 -10.13
CA LYS A 2 1.09 4.92 -11.51
C LYS A 2 0.02 3.83 -11.64
N LEU A 3 -0.36 3.46 -12.87
CA LEU A 3 -1.37 2.42 -13.12
C LEU A 3 -1.10 1.10 -12.35
N PRO A 4 0.14 0.55 -12.31
CA PRO A 4 0.40 -0.69 -11.56
C PRO A 4 0.17 -0.53 -10.05
N ASP A 5 0.52 0.61 -9.47
CA ASP A 5 0.33 0.89 -8.04
C ASP A 5 -1.16 0.88 -7.68
N ALA A 6 -2.00 1.46 -8.56
CA ALA A 6 -3.45 1.48 -8.35
C ALA A 6 -4.05 0.07 -8.38
N VAL A 7 -3.57 -0.82 -9.27
CA VAL A 7 -4.01 -2.22 -9.33
C VAL A 7 -3.61 -2.97 -8.05
N ILE A 8 -2.40 -2.76 -7.54
CA ILE A 8 -1.93 -3.37 -6.29
C ILE A 8 -2.76 -2.90 -5.10
N ALA A 9 -2.99 -1.58 -4.97
CA ALA A 9 -3.81 -1.02 -3.91
C ALA A 9 -5.26 -1.53 -3.96
N ALA A 10 -5.87 -1.59 -5.15
CA ALA A 10 -7.22 -2.10 -5.33
C ALA A 10 -7.32 -3.59 -4.94
N THR A 11 -6.31 -4.39 -5.27
CA THR A 11 -6.25 -5.81 -4.90
C THR A 11 -6.16 -5.96 -3.37
N ALA A 12 -5.26 -5.22 -2.72
CA ALA A 12 -5.10 -5.25 -1.27
C ALA A 12 -6.38 -4.85 -0.53
N LEU A 13 -7.08 -3.80 -1.00
CA LEU A 13 -8.37 -3.38 -0.45
C LEU A 13 -9.47 -4.43 -0.67
N THR A 14 -9.53 -5.04 -1.85
CA THR A 14 -10.55 -6.04 -2.20
C THR A 14 -10.43 -7.30 -1.35
N HIS A 15 -9.22 -7.66 -0.96
CA HIS A 15 -8.93 -8.85 -0.17
C HIS A 15 -8.66 -8.55 1.31
N GLU A 16 -8.88 -7.32 1.77
CA GLU A 16 -8.69 -6.89 3.16
C GLU A 16 -7.28 -7.24 3.70
N CYS A 17 -6.26 -7.03 2.86
CA CYS A 17 -4.86 -7.35 3.17
C CYS A 17 -4.02 -6.08 3.37
N ALA A 18 -2.99 -6.18 4.22
CA ALA A 18 -1.98 -5.14 4.35
C ALA A 18 -1.01 -5.14 3.16
N LEU A 19 -0.69 -3.94 2.65
CA LEU A 19 0.30 -3.75 1.58
C LEU A 19 1.70 -3.60 2.19
N VAL A 20 2.53 -4.64 2.01
CA VAL A 20 3.94 -4.60 2.41
C VAL A 20 4.78 -3.97 1.30
N THR A 21 5.34 -2.77 1.53
CA THR A 21 6.11 -2.06 0.50
C THR A 21 7.13 -1.08 1.06
N ARG A 22 8.26 -0.93 0.37
CA ARG A 22 9.24 0.15 0.64
C ARG A 22 8.75 1.51 0.15
N ASN A 23 7.81 1.54 -0.80
CA ASN A 23 7.32 2.76 -1.44
C ASN A 23 6.00 3.26 -0.81
N GLY A 24 5.81 3.07 0.50
CA GLY A 24 4.54 3.39 1.17
C GLY A 24 4.08 4.84 1.02
N ARG A 25 5.01 5.78 0.77
CA ARG A 25 4.70 7.19 0.51
C ARG A 25 3.74 7.38 -0.67
N ASP A 26 3.88 6.59 -1.72
CA ASP A 26 3.05 6.71 -2.92
C ASP A 26 1.59 6.23 -2.69
N PHE A 27 1.37 5.50 -1.60
CA PHE A 27 0.07 4.96 -1.19
C PHE A 27 -0.55 5.72 -0.01
N SER A 28 0.15 6.70 0.55
CA SER A 28 -0.27 7.44 1.76
C SER A 28 -1.58 8.24 1.59
N GLY A 29 -2.03 8.49 0.36
CA GLY A 29 -3.32 9.14 0.08
C GLY A 29 -4.53 8.21 0.18
N ILE A 30 -4.34 6.91 0.43
CA ILE A 30 -5.42 5.92 0.49
C ILE A 30 -5.63 5.51 1.95
N CYS A 31 -6.48 6.24 2.68
CA CYS A 31 -6.69 6.05 4.12
C CYS A 31 -7.18 4.65 4.51
N ALA A 32 -7.88 3.94 3.60
CA ALA A 32 -8.40 2.60 3.83
C ALA A 32 -7.34 1.49 3.65
N LEU A 33 -6.16 1.82 3.11
CA LEU A 33 -5.12 0.84 2.81
C LEU A 33 -4.13 0.78 3.98
N GLU A 34 -4.05 -0.39 4.62
CA GLU A 34 -3.01 -0.66 5.60
C GLU A 34 -1.66 -0.84 4.89
N ILE A 35 -0.64 -0.10 5.33
CA ILE A 35 0.69 -0.09 4.71
C ILE A 35 1.72 -0.48 5.76
N VAL A 36 2.51 -1.51 5.47
CA VAL A 36 3.62 -1.96 6.29
C VAL A 36 4.91 -1.76 5.51
N ASN A 37 5.84 -0.97 6.04
CA ASN A 37 7.15 -0.79 5.42
C ASN A 37 8.22 -1.52 6.24
N PRO A 38 8.72 -2.69 5.78
CA PRO A 38 9.65 -3.51 6.57
C PRO A 38 11.07 -2.94 6.63
N PHE A 39 11.36 -1.86 5.90
CA PHE A 39 12.68 -1.21 5.87
C PHE A 39 12.81 -0.05 6.84
N VAL A 40 11.72 0.35 7.48
CA VAL A 40 11.74 1.27 8.60
C VAL A 40 11.48 0.44 9.85
N CYS A 41 12.38 0.53 10.82
CA CYS A 41 12.07 0.10 12.17
C CYS A 41 11.24 1.21 12.81
N GLU A 42 10.07 0.87 13.35
CA GLU A 42 9.44 1.71 14.37
C GLU A 42 10.28 1.71 15.65
#